data_AF-A0A519CFA7-F1
#
_entry.id   AF-A0A519CFA7-F1
#
_cell.length_a   1.000
_cell.length_b   1.000
_cell.length_c   1.000
_cell.angle_alpha   90.00
_cell.angle_beta   90.00
_cell.angle_gamma   90.00
#
_symmetry.space_group_name_H-M   'P 1'
#
loop_
_entity.id
_entity.type
_entity.pdbx_description
1 polymer ?
#
loop_
_entity_poly.entity_id
_entity_poly.type
_entity_poly.pdbx_seq_one_letter_code
_entity_poly.pdbx_strand_id
1 'polypeptide(L)'
;MEPITGGSILIVLITVFVLAIFLGFELITKVPPTLHTPLMSGANAISGITVVGALILLQDTPYTNPGFAAWLAFAALVLATINVVGGFAVTNRMLNMIAGKRGRK
;
A
#
# COMPACT_ATOMS: atom_id res chain seq x y z
N MET A 1 -18.52 -8.87 -25.92
CA MET A 1 -17.48 -8.13 -25.19
C MET A 1 -16.19 -8.45 -25.91
N GLU A 2 -15.58 -7.47 -26.58
CA GLU A 2 -14.31 -7.70 -27.30
C GLU A 2 -13.23 -8.18 -26.31
N PRO A 3 -12.47 -9.25 -26.64
CA PRO A 3 -11.40 -9.72 -25.77
C PRO A 3 -10.31 -8.65 -25.69
N ILE A 4 -9.97 -8.29 -24.46
CA ILE A 4 -8.96 -7.27 -24.17
C ILE A 4 -7.59 -7.86 -24.56
N THR A 5 -7.08 -7.50 -25.74
CA THR A 5 -5.75 -7.95 -26.19
C THR A 5 -4.64 -7.33 -25.32
N GLY A 6 -3.45 -7.94 -25.30
CA GLY A 6 -2.34 -7.48 -24.45
C GLY A 6 -1.94 -6.01 -24.65
N GLY A 7 -2.07 -5.49 -25.88
CA GLY A 7 -1.86 -4.07 -26.17
C GLY A 7 -2.92 -3.15 -25.55
N SER A 8 -4.18 -3.58 -25.55
CA SER A 8 -5.28 -2.85 -24.92
C SER A 8 -5.14 -2.78 -23.39
N ILE A 9 -4.68 -3.86 -22.76
CA ILE A 9 -4.45 -3.91 -21.30
C ILE A 9 -3.36 -2.90 -20.88
N LEU A 10 -2.26 -2.85 -21.62
CA LEU A 10 -1.17 -1.91 -21.33
C LEU A 10 -1.64 -0.45 -21.42
N ILE A 11 -2.41 -0.11 -22.46
CA ILE A 11 -2.98 1.24 -22.62
C ILE A 11 -3.87 1.59 -21.42
N VAL A 12 -4.72 0.65 -20.98
CA VAL A 12 -5.58 0.85 -19.80
C VAL A 12 -4.74 1.06 -18.54
N LEU A 13 -3.72 0.24 -18.29
CA LEU A 13 -2.86 0.37 -17.10
C LEU A 13 -2.10 1.70 -17.09
N ILE A 14 -1.56 2.14 -18.23
CA ILE A 14 -0.90 3.44 -18.35
C ILE A 14 -1.90 4.57 -18.10
N THR A 15 -3.12 4.46 -18.66
CA THR A 15 -4.17 5.45 -18.44
C THR A 15 -4.51 5.57 -16.95
N VAL A 16 -4.71 4.44 -16.27
CA VAL A 16 -4.97 4.42 -14.82
C VAL A 16 -3.79 4.98 -14.04
N PHE A 17 -2.55 4.63 -14.40
CA PHE A 17 -1.35 5.13 -13.75
C PHE A 17 -1.23 6.66 -13.84
N VAL A 18 -1.41 7.23 -15.04
CA VAL A 18 -1.35 8.68 -15.25
C VAL A 18 -2.45 9.41 -14.49
N LEU A 19 -3.70 8.91 -14.58
CA LEU A 19 -4.82 9.51 -13.85
C LEU A 19 -4.64 9.42 -12.32
N ALA A 20 -4.09 8.32 -11.81
CA ALA A 20 -3.78 8.16 -10.39
C ALA A 20 -2.72 9.15 -9.90
N ILE A 21 -1.72 9.49 -10.73
CA ILE A 21 -0.72 10.53 -10.40
C ILE A 21 -1.39 11.90 -10.27
N PHE A 22 -2.21 12.28 -11.26
CA PHE A 22 -2.95 13.55 -11.20
C PHE A 22 -3.85 13.63 -9.97
N LEU A 23 -4.58 12.55 -9.68
CA LEU A 23 -5.42 12.46 -8.49
C LEU A 23 -4.59 12.59 -7.20
N GLY A 24 -3.45 11.91 -7.12
CA GLY A 24 -2.55 12.00 -5.97
C GLY A 24 -2.07 13.43 -5.71
N PHE A 25 -1.65 14.15 -6.76
CA PHE A 25 -1.24 15.55 -6.66
C PHE A 25 -2.37 16.46 -6.16
N GLU A 26 -3.56 16.34 -6.76
CA GLU A 26 -4.73 17.15 -6.40
C GLU A 26 -5.20 16.91 -4.96
N LEU A 27 -5.06 15.68 -4.45
CA LEU A 27 -5.41 15.34 -3.07
C LEU A 27 -4.40 15.91 -2.07
N ILE A 28 -3.09 15.74 -2.32
CA ILE A 28 -2.03 16.16 -1.37
C ILE A 28 -1.99 17.69 -1.23
N THR A 29 -2.18 18.44 -2.32
CA THR A 29 -2.17 19.91 -2.31
C THR A 29 -3.28 20.53 -1.45
N LYS A 30 -4.35 19.79 -1.15
CA LYS A 30 -5.48 20.24 -0.32
C LYS A 30 -5.37 19.85 1.15
N VAL A 31 -4.31 19.17 1.56
CA VAL A 31 -4.13 18.74 2.95
C VAL A 31 -3.63 19.92 3.81
N PRO A 32 -4.26 20.23 4.96
CA PRO A 32 -3.81 21.30 5.83
C PRO A 32 -2.43 20.99 6.46
N PRO A 33 -1.61 22.00 6.79
CA PRO A 33 -0.25 21.79 7.29
C PRO A 33 -0.14 20.94 8.55
N THR A 34 -1.16 20.97 9.40
CA THR A 34 -1.26 20.16 10.63
C THR A 34 -1.29 18.66 10.37
N LEU A 35 -1.63 18.25 9.15
CA LEU A 35 -1.73 16.85 8.75
C LEU A 35 -0.55 16.34 7.91
N HIS A 36 0.47 17.15 7.59
CA HIS A 36 1.60 16.67 6.77
C HIS A 36 2.34 15.48 7.39
N THR A 37 2.59 15.50 8.70
CA THR A 37 3.26 14.38 9.40
C THR A 37 2.38 13.12 9.48
N PRO A 38 1.10 13.19 9.89
CA PRO A 38 0.17 12.07 9.75
C PRO A 38 0.02 11.56 8.31
N LEU A 39 -0.01 12.46 7.32
CA LEU A 39 -0.11 12.13 5.90
C LEU A 39 1.13 11.36 5.43
N MET A 40 2.32 11.80 5.83
CA MET A 40 3.57 11.10 5.53
C MET A 40 3.56 9.68 6.10
N SER A 41 3.13 9.52 7.36
CA SER A 41 2.96 8.20 7.98
C SER A 41 1.88 7.36 7.27
N GLY A 42 0.76 7.98 6.89
CA GLY A 42 -0.33 7.31 6.18
C GLY A 42 0.09 6.84 4.78
N ALA A 43 0.85 7.64 4.03
CA ALA A 43 1.42 7.25 2.74
C ALA A 43 2.37 6.05 2.89
N ASN A 44 3.16 6.01 3.97
CA ASN A 44 3.97 4.84 4.29
C ASN A 44 3.09 3.61 4.56
N ALA A 45 2.01 3.73 5.34
CA ALA A 45 1.08 2.62 5.59
C ALA A 45 0.43 2.08 4.29
N ILE A 46 0.06 2.96 3.35
CA ILE A 46 -0.51 2.59 2.05
C ILE A 46 0.51 1.85 1.18
N SER A 47 1.80 2.19 1.28
CA SER A 47 2.88 1.44 0.59
C SER A 47 2.95 -0.05 1.02
N GLY A 48 2.32 -0.39 2.15
CA GLY A 48 2.09 -1.77 2.58
C GLY A 48 1.28 -2.63 1.60
N ILE A 49 0.71 -2.06 0.53
CA ILE A 49 0.11 -2.82 -0.59
C ILE A 49 1.05 -3.86 -1.21
N THR A 50 2.36 -3.69 -1.02
CA THR A 50 3.40 -4.70 -1.32
C THR A 50 3.09 -6.10 -0.76
N VAL A 51 2.25 -6.21 0.28
CA VAL A 51 1.77 -7.50 0.82
C VAL A 51 1.06 -8.34 -0.25
N VAL A 52 0.34 -7.72 -1.19
CA VAL A 52 -0.33 -8.42 -2.30
C VAL A 52 0.70 -9.09 -3.20
N GLY A 53 1.78 -8.38 -3.53
CA GLY A 53 2.88 -8.95 -4.31
C GLY A 53 3.56 -10.12 -3.59
N ALA A 54 3.78 -9.99 -2.29
CA ALA A 54 4.37 -11.06 -1.48
C ALA A 54 3.47 -12.31 -1.42
N LEU A 55 2.14 -12.14 -1.34
CA LEU A 55 1.18 -13.25 -1.38
C LEU A 55 1.19 -13.99 -2.73
N ILE A 56 1.24 -13.25 -3.84
CA ILE A 56 1.35 -13.84 -5.19
C ILE A 56 2.66 -14.64 -5.32
N LEU A 57 3.78 -14.09 -4.86
CA LEU A 57 5.07 -14.78 -4.88
C LEU A 57 5.04 -16.07 -4.04
N LEU A 58 4.38 -16.05 -2.87
CA LEU A 58 4.29 -17.22 -2.01
C LEU A 58 3.40 -18.30 -2.63
N GLN A 59 2.31 -17.91 -3.31
CA GLN A 59 1.44 -18.81 -4.06
C GLN A 59 2.19 -19.58 -5.14
N ASP A 60 3.13 -18.92 -5.83
CA ASP A 60 3.90 -19.51 -6.93
C ASP A 60 5.09 -20.38 -6.45
N THR A 61 5.33 -20.45 -5.14
CA THR A 61 6.47 -21.21 -4.57
C THR A 61 6.08 -22.63 -4.11
N PRO A 62 6.86 -23.67 -4.45
CA PRO A 62 6.56 -25.05 -4.03
C PRO A 62 6.71 -25.28 -2.51
N TYR A 63 5.74 -25.94 -1.89
CA TYR A 63 5.74 -26.24 -0.45
C TYR A 63 6.68 -27.37 -0.02
N THR A 64 6.84 -28.41 -0.84
CA THR A 64 7.51 -29.66 -0.47
C THR A 64 9.03 -29.63 -0.63
N ASN A 65 9.60 -28.59 -1.23
CA ASN A 65 11.03 -28.35 -1.28
C ASN A 65 11.31 -26.86 -1.46
N PRO A 66 11.18 -26.04 -0.40
CA PRO A 66 11.27 -24.59 -0.51
C PRO A 66 12.70 -24.19 -0.88
N GLY A 67 12.88 -23.84 -2.15
CA GLY A 67 14.12 -23.22 -2.63
C GLY A 67 14.32 -21.82 -2.06
N PHE A 68 15.43 -21.19 -2.40
CA PHE A 68 15.78 -19.84 -1.94
C PHE A 68 14.67 -18.80 -2.19
N ALA A 69 13.95 -18.92 -3.31
CA ALA A 69 12.84 -18.04 -3.66
C ALA A 69 11.67 -18.10 -2.64
N ALA A 70 11.38 -19.28 -2.08
CA ALA A 70 10.31 -19.43 -1.08
C ALA A 70 10.66 -18.69 0.22
N TRP A 71 11.93 -18.73 0.64
CA TRP A 71 12.41 -17.97 1.79
C TRP A 71 12.37 -16.46 1.57
N LEU A 72 12.70 -16.00 0.36
CA LEU A 72 12.57 -14.59 0.00
C LEU A 72 11.10 -14.14 -0.03
N ALA A 73 10.19 -14.95 -0.58
CA ALA A 73 8.75 -14.66 -0.58
C ALA A 73 8.19 -14.59 0.84
N PHE A 74 8.60 -15.51 1.71
CA PHE A 74 8.25 -15.49 3.13
C PHE A 74 8.77 -14.22 3.84
N ALA A 75 10.05 -13.88 3.65
CA ALA A 75 10.63 -12.66 4.21
C ALA A 75 9.93 -11.39 3.69
N ALA A 76 9.62 -11.34 2.38
CA ALA A 76 8.87 -10.25 1.78
C ALA A 76 7.48 -10.10 2.41
N LEU A 77 6.78 -11.21 2.67
CA LEU A 77 5.47 -11.19 3.33
C LEU A 77 5.55 -10.65 4.76
N VAL A 78 6.54 -11.10 5.54
CA VAL A 78 6.77 -10.61 6.90
C VAL A 78 7.06 -9.11 6.90
N LEU A 79 7.97 -8.64 6.06
CA LEU A 79 8.34 -7.22 5.98
C LEU A 79 7.17 -6.34 5.48
N ALA A 80 6.42 -6.81 4.48
CA ALA A 80 5.23 -6.11 4.01
C ALA A 80 4.15 -6.02 5.09
N THR A 81 3.97 -7.09 5.87
CA THR A 81 3.04 -7.12 7.01
C THR A 81 3.46 -6.13 8.10
N ILE A 82 4.75 -6.05 8.42
CA ILE A 82 5.28 -5.07 9.39
C ILE A 82 5.02 -3.64 8.90
N ASN A 83 5.23 -3.37 7.60
CA ASN A 83 4.99 -2.05 7.01
C ASN A 83 3.51 -1.65 7.14
N VAL A 84 2.58 -2.51 6.69
CA VAL A 84 1.15 -2.18 6.71
C VAL A 84 0.62 -2.04 8.15
N VAL A 85 0.91 -3.00 9.03
CA VAL A 85 0.41 -2.97 10.42
C VAL A 85 1.05 -1.83 11.22
N GLY A 86 2.38 -1.68 11.12
CA GLY A 86 3.11 -0.62 11.81
C GLY A 86 2.70 0.77 11.31
N GLY A 87 2.59 0.94 9.99
CA GLY A 87 2.17 2.19 9.37
C GLY A 87 0.78 2.63 9.83
N PHE A 88 -0.23 1.74 9.81
CA PHE A 88 -1.57 2.09 10.27
C PHE A 88 -1.63 2.33 11.78
N ALA A 89 -0.89 1.56 12.59
CA ALA A 89 -0.85 1.76 14.04
C ALA A 89 -0.26 3.12 14.42
N VAL A 90 0.84 3.54 13.78
CA VAL A 90 1.48 4.85 14.00
C VAL A 90 0.59 5.98 13.51
N THR A 91 0.03 5.86 12.30
CA THR A 91 -0.87 6.87 11.73
C THR A 91 -2.09 7.09 12.62
N ASN A 92 -2.69 6.02 13.14
CA ASN A 92 -3.81 6.13 14.08
C ASN A 92 -3.41 6.86 15.37
N ARG A 93 -2.24 6.59 15.94
CA ARG A 93 -1.74 7.33 17.12
C ARG A 93 -1.57 8.82 16.82
N MET A 94 -1.00 9.17 15.67
CA MET A 94 -0.83 10.57 15.26
C MET A 94 -2.16 11.29 15.08
N LEU A 95 -3.15 10.66 14.43
CA LEU A 95 -4.48 11.24 14.24
C LEU A 95 -5.21 11.43 15.58
N ASN A 96 -5.07 10.49 16.52
CA ASN A 96 -5.64 10.61 17.87
C ASN A 96 -5.03 11.77 18.69
N MET A 97 -3.77 12.14 18.43
CA MET A 97 -3.14 13.32 19.05
C MET A 97 -3.76 14.63 18.53
N ILE A 98 -4.16 14.67 17.27
CA ILE A 98 -4.77 15.85 16.63
C ILE A 98 -6.26 15.97 16.98
N ALA A 99 -6.99 14.85 17.02
CA ALA A 99 -8.41 14.84 17.39
C ALA A 99 -8.67 15.23 18.86
N GLY A 100 -7.63 15.17 19.71
CA GLY A 100 -7.73 15.39 21.15
C GLY A 100 -8.53 14.29 21.86
N LYS A 101 -8.39 14.16 23.19
CA LYS A 101 -9.16 13.21 24.03
C LYS A 101 -10.64 13.59 24.16
N ARG A 102 -11.36 13.82 23.05
CA ARG A 102 -12.76 14.28 23.04
C ARG A 102 -13.74 13.23 22.50
N GLY A 103 -13.36 11.94 22.54
CA GLY A 103 -14.19 10.81 22.11
C GLY A 103 -14.44 9.75 23.18
N ARG A 104 -14.20 10.05 24.47
CA ARG A 104 -14.49 9.14 25.58
C ARG A 104 -15.47 9.83 26.54
N LYS A 105 -16.70 9.98 26.07
CA LYS A 105 -17.90 9.99 26.91
C LYS A 105 -18.63 8.69 26.64
#